data_AF-A0A6N9B448-F1
#
_entry.id   AF-A0A6N9B448-F1
#
_cell.length_a   1.000
_cell.length_b   1.000
_cell.length_c   1.000
_cell.angle_alpha   90.00
_cell.angle_beta   90.00
_cell.angle_gamma   90.00
#
_symmetry.space_group_name_H-M   'P 1'
#
loop_
_entity.id
_entity.type
_entity.pdbx_description
1 polymer ?
#
loop_
_entity_poly.entity_id
_entity_poly.type
_entity_poly.pdbx_seq_one_letter_code
_entity_poly.pdbx_strand_id
1 'polypeptide(L)'
;MDLDSDGIPKPPDVKLQGMFFKAPDKQVATYHKDKLQFARFVRDRPFVFATTLASNPHFYTVRRSVTRSAAQDQRNTSHHPENDWEFTEACRVSLELGKSENYFGKWYRYVEINGFKYWTMGCPPDISTVLNRKRSFYPMPYDLIAENMTSSMAIQELRR
;
A
#
# COMPACT_ATOMS: atom_id res chain seq x y z
N MET A 1 -22.33 6.35 19.01
CA MET A 1 -21.44 6.20 17.85
C MET A 1 -22.27 6.52 16.63
N ASP A 2 -21.81 7.43 15.77
CA ASP A 2 -22.52 7.86 14.57
C ASP A 2 -22.22 6.85 13.46
N LEU A 3 -23.20 6.01 13.12
CA LEU A 3 -23.09 4.97 12.09
C LEU A 3 -23.75 5.48 10.79
N ASP A 4 -23.27 5.05 9.63
CA ASP A 4 -23.93 5.32 8.35
C ASP A 4 -25.15 4.40 8.12
N SER A 5 -25.80 4.53 6.96
CA SER A 5 -26.98 3.73 6.60
C SER A 5 -26.71 2.22 6.57
N ASP A 6 -25.43 1.81 6.53
CA ASP A 6 -25.00 0.42 6.47
C ASP A 6 -24.48 -0.07 7.84
N GLY A 7 -24.61 0.73 8.90
CA GLY A 7 -24.18 0.38 10.25
C GLY A 7 -22.66 0.47 10.45
N ILE A 8 -21.94 1.10 9.53
CA ILE A 8 -20.49 1.28 9.61
C ILE A 8 -20.21 2.57 10.39
N PRO A 9 -19.27 2.58 11.35
CA PRO A 9 -18.87 3.80 12.02
C PRO A 9 -18.43 4.84 10.99
N LYS A 10 -19.13 5.98 10.95
CA LYS A 10 -18.73 7.09 10.11
C LYS A 10 -17.29 7.46 10.51
N PRO A 11 -16.38 7.64 9.55
CA PRO A 11 -15.08 8.19 9.88
C PRO A 11 -15.30 9.51 10.60
N PRO A 12 -14.51 9.84 11.65
CA PRO A 12 -14.62 11.14 12.28
C PRO A 12 -14.50 12.22 11.21
N ASP A 13 -15.26 13.31 11.33
CA ASP A 13 -15.13 14.50 10.48
C ASP A 13 -13.70 15.05 10.63
N VAL A 14 -12.76 14.51 9.85
CA VAL A 14 -11.39 15.00 9.78
C VAL A 14 -11.44 16.28 8.96
N LYS A 15 -11.74 17.40 9.63
CA LYS A 15 -11.30 18.70 9.13
C LYS A 15 -9.78 18.62 9.06
N LEU A 16 -9.23 18.50 7.85
CA LEU A 16 -7.81 18.58 7.55
C LEU A 16 -7.31 20.01 7.83
N GLN A 17 -7.32 20.43 9.10
CA GLN A 17 -6.76 21.69 9.55
C GLN A 17 -5.42 21.42 10.24
N GLY A 18 -4.34 21.71 9.52
CA GLY A 18 -3.15 22.32 10.14
C GLY A 18 -2.04 21.41 10.69
N MET A 19 -2.02 20.09 10.47
CA MET A 19 -0.85 19.29 10.83
C MET A 19 0.23 19.34 9.75
N PHE A 20 0.96 20.46 9.67
CA PHE A 20 2.19 20.55 8.89
C PHE A 20 3.34 19.93 9.67
N PHE A 21 3.70 18.68 9.33
CA PHE A 21 4.99 18.13 9.73
C PHE A 21 6.08 18.81 8.89
N LYS A 22 6.91 19.67 9.50
CA LYS A 22 8.13 20.20 8.87
C LYS A 22 9.19 19.08 8.80
N ALA A 23 9.08 18.22 7.79
CA ALA A 23 10.24 17.53 7.24
C ALA A 23 10.80 18.39 6.09
N PRO A 24 12.12 18.37 5.81
CA PRO A 24 12.70 19.18 4.73
C PRO A 24 11.97 18.87 3.42
N ASP A 25 11.53 19.92 2.69
CA ASP A 25 10.55 19.87 1.59
C ASP A 25 10.75 18.71 0.59
N LYS A 26 12.01 18.33 0.31
CA LYS A 26 12.35 17.20 -0.57
C LYS A 26 11.92 15.84 -0.02
N GLN A 27 12.02 15.62 1.28
CA GLN A 27 11.66 14.36 1.92
C GLN A 27 10.14 14.15 1.95
N VAL A 28 9.37 15.25 2.09
CA VAL A 28 7.91 15.22 1.98
C VAL A 28 7.49 14.89 0.54
N ALA A 29 8.08 15.55 -0.46
CA ALA A 29 7.78 15.27 -1.86
C ALA A 29 8.05 13.81 -2.26
N THR A 30 9.21 13.26 -1.88
CA THR A 30 9.54 11.84 -2.12
C THR A 30 8.58 10.89 -1.39
N TYR A 31 8.26 11.17 -0.13
CA TYR A 31 7.27 10.40 0.63
C TYR A 31 5.92 10.32 -0.07
N HIS A 32 5.48 11.44 -0.68
CA HIS A 32 4.23 11.49 -1.41
C HIS A 32 4.25 10.71 -2.71
N LYS A 33 5.35 10.81 -3.45
CA LYS A 33 5.57 10.07 -4.69
C LYS A 33 5.55 8.56 -4.47
N ASP A 34 6.29 8.08 -3.47
CA ASP A 34 6.43 6.65 -3.18
C ASP A 34 5.08 6.01 -2.81
N LYS A 35 4.30 6.69 -1.96
CA LYS A 35 2.96 6.21 -1.60
C LYS A 35 1.96 6.30 -2.75
N LEU A 36 2.08 7.29 -3.63
CA LEU A 36 1.23 7.38 -4.83
C LEU A 36 1.54 6.24 -5.81
N GLN A 37 2.82 5.92 -6.02
CA GLN A 37 3.24 4.76 -6.81
C GLN A 37 2.72 3.46 -6.19
N PHE A 38 2.84 3.30 -4.88
CA PHE A 38 2.25 2.16 -4.17
C PHE A 38 0.74 2.08 -4.38
N ALA A 39 0.01 3.19 -4.23
CA ALA A 39 -1.44 3.25 -4.39
C ALA A 39 -1.87 2.77 -5.80
N ARG A 40 -1.16 3.22 -6.85
CA ARG A 40 -1.39 2.77 -8.23
C ARG A 40 -1.12 1.27 -8.38
N PHE A 41 0.02 0.79 -7.86
CA PHE A 41 0.39 -0.61 -7.90
C PHE A 41 -0.68 -1.53 -7.27
N VAL A 42 -1.22 -1.17 -6.11
CA VAL A 42 -2.22 -2.02 -5.43
C VAL A 42 -3.64 -1.89 -5.99
N ARG A 43 -3.96 -0.77 -6.65
CA ARG A 43 -5.26 -0.58 -7.32
C ARG A 43 -5.42 -1.53 -8.50
N ASP A 44 -4.34 -1.69 -9.28
CA ASP A 44 -4.39 -2.39 -10.58
C ASP A 44 -4.08 -3.90 -10.46
N ARG A 45 -3.97 -4.43 -9.23
CA ARG A 45 -3.67 -5.85 -8.97
C ARG A 45 -4.84 -6.62 -8.36
N PRO A 46 -5.02 -7.89 -8.77
CA PRO A 46 -5.97 -8.78 -8.12
C PRO A 46 -5.44 -9.19 -6.74
N PHE A 47 -6.36 -9.34 -5.80
CA PHE A 47 -6.08 -9.81 -4.44
C PHE A 47 -6.95 -11.02 -4.13
N VAL A 48 -6.34 -12.08 -3.62
CA VAL A 48 -6.99 -13.34 -3.26
C VAL A 48 -7.28 -13.33 -1.77
N PHE A 49 -8.48 -13.78 -1.38
CA PHE A 49 -8.83 -13.91 0.03
C PHE A 49 -8.06 -15.07 0.68
N ALA A 50 -7.39 -14.82 1.80
CA ALA A 50 -6.69 -15.85 2.57
C ALA A 50 -7.66 -16.57 3.50
N THR A 51 -7.96 -17.84 3.20
CA THR A 51 -8.86 -18.68 4.00
C THR A 51 -8.18 -19.34 5.21
N THR A 52 -6.85 -19.29 5.28
CA THR A 52 -6.05 -20.05 6.25
C THR A 52 -6.02 -19.45 7.66
N LEU A 53 -6.48 -18.21 7.85
CA LEU A 53 -6.51 -17.53 9.14
C LEU A 53 -7.87 -16.84 9.37
N ALA A 54 -8.86 -17.62 9.81
CA ALA A 54 -10.22 -17.13 10.07
C ALA A 54 -10.28 -15.95 11.07
N SER A 55 -9.36 -15.90 12.04
CA SER A 55 -9.30 -14.84 13.05
C SER A 55 -8.67 -13.53 12.56
N ASN A 56 -8.04 -13.53 11.39
CA ASN A 56 -7.44 -12.34 10.78
C ASN A 56 -7.71 -12.36 9.27
N PRO A 57 -8.97 -12.13 8.85
CA PRO A 57 -9.34 -12.14 7.45
C PRO A 57 -8.53 -11.08 6.69
N HIS A 58 -7.77 -11.55 5.72
CA HIS A 58 -6.92 -10.69 4.90
C HIS A 58 -6.94 -11.20 3.46
N PHE A 59 -6.44 -10.35 2.57
CA PHE A 59 -6.22 -10.68 1.18
C PHE A 59 -4.74 -10.59 0.87
N TYR A 60 -4.31 -11.20 -0.21
CA TYR A 60 -2.93 -11.12 -0.65
C TYR A 60 -2.81 -11.07 -2.17
N THR A 61 -1.76 -10.43 -2.66
CA THR A 61 -1.27 -10.59 -4.02
C THR A 61 0.09 -11.26 -3.96
N VAL A 62 0.36 -12.13 -4.93
CA VAL A 62 1.65 -12.81 -5.05
C VAL A 62 2.59 -12.04 -5.97
N ARG A 63 3.88 -12.10 -5.68
CA ARG A 63 4.93 -11.78 -6.64
C ARG A 63 4.91 -12.89 -7.69
N ARG A 64 4.73 -12.53 -8.97
CA ARG A 64 4.85 -13.52 -10.04
C ARG A 64 6.34 -13.84 -10.20
N SER A 65 6.83 -14.87 -9.52
CA SER A 65 8.21 -15.32 -9.67
C SER A 65 8.39 -16.05 -11.00
N VAL A 66 9.48 -15.78 -11.71
CA VAL A 66 9.98 -16.69 -12.74
C VAL A 66 10.40 -18.00 -12.05
N THR A 67 10.05 -19.16 -12.64
CA THR A 67 10.31 -20.57 -12.25
C THR A 67 9.38 -21.16 -11.16
N ARG A 68 8.72 -22.33 -11.36
CA ARG A 68 9.14 -23.58 -12.05
C ARG A 68 8.00 -24.09 -12.97
N SER A 69 8.33 -24.47 -14.20
CA SER A 69 7.45 -24.84 -15.33
C SER A 69 6.80 -23.69 -16.13
N ALA A 70 7.61 -22.78 -16.66
CA ALA A 70 7.27 -22.07 -17.91
C ALA A 70 7.04 -23.03 -19.12
N ALA A 71 7.15 -24.34 -18.90
CA ALA A 71 6.89 -25.39 -19.87
C ALA A 71 5.49 -26.04 -19.75
N GLN A 72 4.65 -25.71 -18.76
CA GLN A 72 3.47 -26.56 -18.51
C GLN A 72 2.10 -25.87 -18.39
N ASP A 73 2.03 -24.54 -18.45
CA ASP A 73 0.72 -23.89 -18.59
C ASP A 73 0.78 -22.69 -19.54
N GLN A 74 0.69 -22.97 -20.84
CA GLN A 74 0.61 -21.97 -21.92
C GLN A 74 -0.77 -21.30 -22.02
N ARG A 75 -1.67 -21.44 -21.03
CA ARG A 75 -3.06 -21.03 -21.22
C ARG A 75 -3.50 -19.70 -20.62
N ASN A 76 -2.79 -19.06 -19.68
CA ASN A 76 -3.13 -17.66 -19.29
C ASN A 76 -2.24 -16.96 -18.23
N THR A 77 -0.92 -17.12 -18.25
CA THR A 77 -0.06 -16.27 -17.40
C THR A 77 1.02 -15.60 -18.20
N SER A 78 0.68 -14.46 -18.80
CA SER A 78 1.66 -13.47 -19.26
C SER A 78 2.52 -13.05 -18.07
N HIS A 79 3.70 -13.66 -17.94
CA HIS A 79 4.77 -13.18 -17.10
C HIS A 79 5.29 -11.89 -17.71
N HIS A 80 5.12 -10.80 -16.97
CA HIS A 80 5.64 -9.48 -17.29
C HIS A 80 6.82 -9.22 -16.33
N PRO A 81 8.06 -9.64 -16.64
CA PRO A 81 9.25 -9.33 -15.83
C PRO A 81 9.43 -7.84 -15.56
N GLU A 82 8.84 -6.97 -16.40
CA GLU A 82 8.73 -5.53 -16.20
C GLU A 82 7.92 -5.12 -14.95
N ASN A 83 7.25 -6.04 -14.26
CA ASN A 83 6.46 -5.73 -13.05
C ASN A 83 7.09 -6.26 -11.75
N ASP A 84 8.27 -6.90 -11.82
CA ASP A 84 8.96 -7.42 -10.64
C ASP A 84 9.49 -6.29 -9.74
N TRP A 85 10.07 -5.26 -10.37
CA TRP A 85 10.56 -4.08 -9.67
C TRP A 85 9.44 -3.33 -8.95
N GLU A 86 8.23 -3.22 -9.53
CA GLU A 86 7.10 -2.56 -8.89
C GLU A 86 6.66 -3.28 -7.61
N PHE A 87 6.70 -4.61 -7.63
CA PHE A 87 6.39 -5.42 -6.45
C PHE A 87 7.46 -5.23 -5.37
N THR A 88 8.74 -5.32 -5.74
CA THR A 88 9.85 -5.08 -4.83
C THR A 88 9.77 -3.67 -4.23
N GLU A 89 9.43 -2.67 -5.04
CA GLU A 89 9.27 -1.29 -4.62
C GLU A 89 8.09 -1.12 -3.66
N ALA A 90 6.96 -1.78 -3.93
CA ALA A 90 5.84 -1.80 -2.98
C ALA A 90 6.23 -2.42 -1.62
N CYS A 91 7.00 -3.51 -1.63
CA CYS A 91 7.54 -4.11 -0.41
C CYS A 91 8.50 -3.14 0.31
N ARG A 92 9.39 -2.47 -0.43
CA ARG A 92 10.31 -1.46 0.11
C ARG A 92 9.55 -0.33 0.79
N VAL A 93 8.57 0.27 0.12
CA VAL A 93 7.71 1.33 0.66
C VAL A 93 7.02 0.88 1.95
N SER A 94 6.50 -0.35 2.00
CA SER A 94 5.88 -0.90 3.22
C SER A 94 6.86 -1.04 4.38
N LEU A 95 8.11 -1.42 4.10
CA LEU A 95 9.14 -1.62 5.11
C LEU A 95 9.78 -0.31 5.57
N GLU A 96 9.94 0.69 4.70
CA GLU A 96 10.58 1.95 5.07
C GLU A 96 9.59 2.95 5.67
N LEU A 97 8.44 3.14 5.01
CA LEU A 97 7.45 4.14 5.40
C LEU A 97 6.38 3.59 6.34
N GLY A 98 6.37 2.27 6.54
CA GLY A 98 5.37 1.60 7.35
C GLY A 98 5.53 1.86 8.84
N LYS A 99 4.40 1.85 9.55
CA LYS A 99 4.33 1.86 11.02
C LYS A 99 4.61 0.45 11.54
N SER A 100 5.21 0.33 12.72
CA SER A 100 5.39 -0.96 13.39
C SER A 100 4.11 -1.37 14.13
N GLU A 101 3.78 -2.66 14.09
CA GLU A 101 2.75 -3.28 14.92
C GLU A 101 3.23 -4.64 15.43
N ASN A 102 2.89 -4.94 16.68
CA ASN A 102 3.10 -6.27 17.24
C ASN A 102 1.89 -7.16 16.90
N TYR A 103 2.17 -8.31 16.29
CA TYR A 103 1.17 -9.33 15.98
C TYR A 103 1.69 -10.69 16.45
N PHE A 104 1.04 -11.27 17.46
CA PHE A 104 1.45 -12.51 18.12
C PHE A 104 2.92 -12.51 18.55
N GLY A 105 3.38 -11.42 19.17
CA GLY A 105 4.75 -11.30 19.67
C GLY A 105 5.80 -11.01 18.59
N LYS A 106 5.41 -10.93 17.31
CA LYS A 106 6.29 -10.56 16.19
C LYS A 106 6.00 -9.14 15.73
N TRP A 107 7.06 -8.37 15.48
CA TRP A 107 6.94 -7.01 14.94
C TRP A 107 6.89 -7.05 13.42
N TYR A 108 5.85 -6.44 12.86
CA TYR A 108 5.69 -6.26 11.42
C TYR A 108 5.60 -4.77 11.10
N ARG A 109 5.98 -4.41 9.88
CA ARG A 109 5.76 -3.06 9.36
C ARG A 109 4.64 -3.07 8.35
N TYR A 110 3.79 -2.05 8.42
CA TYR A 110 2.66 -1.89 7.53
C TYR A 110 2.46 -0.46 7.08
N VAL A 111 1.96 -0.28 5.86
CA VAL A 111 1.55 1.02 5.35
C VAL A 111 0.03 1.08 5.20
N GLU A 112 -0.57 2.24 5.47
CA GLU A 112 -2.00 2.47 5.28
C GLU A 112 -2.23 3.39 4.09
N ILE A 113 -2.94 2.87 3.10
CA ILE A 113 -3.23 3.54 1.82
C ILE A 113 -4.64 3.15 1.38
N ASN A 114 -5.47 4.13 1.02
CA ASN A 114 -6.80 3.94 0.44
C ASN A 114 -7.71 3.00 1.25
N GLY A 115 -7.72 3.12 2.57
CA GLY A 115 -8.57 2.28 3.43
C GLY A 115 -8.07 0.87 3.68
N PHE A 116 -6.84 0.54 3.26
CA PHE A 116 -6.23 -0.75 3.51
C PHE A 116 -4.90 -0.61 4.23
N LYS A 117 -4.65 -1.57 5.13
CA LYS A 117 -3.34 -1.85 5.74
C LYS A 117 -2.64 -2.87 4.87
N TYR A 118 -1.42 -2.59 4.44
CA TYR A 118 -0.58 -3.48 3.63
C TYR A 118 0.68 -3.88 4.38
N TRP A 119 1.10 -5.15 4.26
CA TRP A 119 2.35 -5.64 4.84
C TRP A 119 2.95 -6.76 3.99
N THR A 120 4.27 -6.88 4.01
CA THR A 120 5.00 -7.99 3.40
C THR A 120 5.49 -8.97 4.47
N MET A 121 5.74 -10.22 4.07
CA MET A 121 6.34 -11.25 4.93
C MET A 121 7.87 -11.34 4.78
N GLY A 122 8.45 -10.80 3.70
CA GLY A 122 9.89 -10.88 3.43
C GLY A 122 10.64 -9.61 3.82
N CYS A 123 11.86 -9.79 4.33
CA CYS A 123 12.85 -8.73 4.50
C CYS A 123 14.23 -9.37 4.28
N PRO A 124 14.99 -8.99 3.25
CA PRO A 124 14.86 -7.80 2.38
C PRO A 124 13.65 -7.81 1.41
N PRO A 125 13.29 -6.66 0.78
CA PRO A 125 12.10 -6.56 -0.09
C PRO A 125 12.08 -7.57 -1.25
N ASP A 126 13.24 -7.87 -1.82
CA ASP A 126 13.47 -8.75 -2.97
C ASP A 126 13.35 -10.26 -2.64
N ILE A 127 13.17 -10.66 -1.38
CA ILE A 127 12.80 -12.04 -1.04
C ILE A 127 11.30 -12.19 -0.76
N SER A 128 10.56 -11.07 -0.74
CA SER A 128 9.12 -11.09 -0.52
C SER A 128 8.42 -11.73 -1.71
N THR A 129 7.56 -12.71 -1.43
CA THR A 129 6.71 -13.37 -2.44
C THR A 129 5.25 -12.98 -2.32
N VAL A 130 4.86 -12.33 -1.22
CA VAL A 130 3.47 -11.99 -0.91
C VAL A 130 3.38 -10.59 -0.32
N LEU A 131 2.44 -9.80 -0.85
CA LEU A 131 1.99 -8.55 -0.24
C LEU A 131 0.56 -8.75 0.25
N ASN A 132 0.38 -8.69 1.56
CA ASN A 132 -0.91 -8.85 2.21
C ASN A 132 -1.61 -7.49 2.34
N ARG A 133 -2.95 -7.54 2.42
CA ARG A 133 -3.78 -6.39 2.79
C ARG A 133 -4.96 -6.78 3.68
N LYS A 134 -5.39 -5.87 4.54
CA LYS A 134 -6.67 -5.95 5.26
C LYS A 134 -7.30 -4.57 5.37
N ARG A 135 -8.61 -4.49 5.63
CA ARG A 135 -9.26 -3.19 5.86
C ARG A 135 -8.57 -2.47 7.02
N SER A 136 -8.21 -1.21 6.80
CA SER A 136 -7.78 -0.33 7.89
C SER A 136 -9.03 0.21 8.59
N PHE A 137 -8.89 0.44 9.90
CA PHE A 137 -9.89 1.16 10.69
C PHE A 137 -9.84 2.68 10.45
N TYR A 138 -8.81 3.19 9.76
CA TYR A 138 -8.60 4.59 9.45
C TYR A 138 -8.54 4.79 7.92
N PRO A 139 -9.70 4.82 7.24
CA PRO A 139 -9.72 4.97 5.80
C PRO A 139 -9.27 6.36 5.37
N MET A 140 -8.05 6.44 4.84
CA MET A 140 -7.51 7.63 4.19
C MET A 140 -7.39 7.37 2.69
N PRO A 141 -8.19 8.04 1.82
CA PRO A 141 -8.06 7.95 0.36
C PRO A 141 -6.84 8.76 -0.08
N TYR A 142 -5.68 8.10 -0.03
CA TYR A 142 -4.38 8.72 -0.20
C TYR A 142 -4.17 9.23 -1.62
N ASP A 143 -4.61 8.47 -2.62
CA ASP A 143 -4.59 8.85 -4.02
C ASP A 143 -5.31 10.19 -4.29
N LEU A 144 -6.52 10.36 -3.75
CA LEU A 144 -7.29 11.61 -3.89
C LEU A 144 -6.56 12.81 -3.28
N ILE A 145 -5.87 12.61 -2.16
CA ILE A 145 -5.12 13.67 -1.48
C ILE A 145 -3.81 13.96 -2.23
N ALA A 146 -3.11 12.92 -2.66
CA ALA A 146 -1.79 13.02 -3.28
C ALA A 146 -1.84 13.63 -4.69
N GLU A 147 -2.87 13.36 -5.48
CA GLU A 147 -3.04 13.98 -6.80
C GLU A 147 -3.19 15.51 -6.71
N ASN A 148 -3.92 15.98 -5.69
CA ASN A 148 -4.08 17.40 -5.40
C ASN A 148 -2.80 18.04 -4.84
N MET A 149 -2.05 17.33 -3.99
CA MET A 149 -0.78 17.81 -3.43
C MET A 149 0.33 17.89 -4.48
N THR A 150 0.43 16.89 -5.37
CA THR A 150 1.45 16.87 -6.42
C THR A 150 1.24 18.02 -7.41
N SER A 151 -0.03 18.33 -7.73
CA SER A 151 -0.40 19.47 -8.57
C SER A 151 -0.03 20.81 -7.91
N SER A 152 -0.29 20.95 -6.61
CA SER A 152 0.07 22.16 -5.84
C SER A 152 1.59 22.35 -5.69
N MET A 153 2.35 21.27 -5.45
CA MET A 153 3.81 21.32 -5.34
C MET A 153 4.48 21.60 -6.69
N ALA A 154 3.99 21.01 -7.78
CA ALA A 154 4.47 21.32 -9.14
C ALA A 154 4.24 22.81 -9.52
N ILE A 155 3.13 23.40 -9.07
CA ILE A 155 2.85 24.83 -9.24
C ILE A 155 3.82 25.70 -8.43
N GLN A 156 4.29 25.25 -7.26
CA GLN A 156 5.27 25.99 -6.45
C GLN A 156 6.70 25.92 -7.03
N GLU A 157 7.08 24.82 -7.68
CA GLU A 157 8.39 24.69 -8.34
C GLU A 157 8.47 25.50 -9.65
N LEU A 158 7.37 25.62 -10.41
CA LEU A 158 7.31 26.45 -11.63
C LEU A 158 7.29 27.97 -11.36
N ARG A 159 7.14 28.38 -10.10
CA ARG A 159 7.11 29.79 -9.68
C ARG A 159 8.44 30.26 -9.07
N ARG A 160 9.49 29.43 -9.12
CA ARG A 160 10.87 29.80 -8.77
C ARG A 160 11.70 29.96 -10.03
#